data_AF-A0A161YRF2-F1
#
_entry.id   AF-A0A161YRF2-F1
#
_cell.length_a   1.000
_cell.length_b   1.000
_cell.length_c   1.000
_cell.angle_alpha   90.00
_cell.angle_beta   90.00
_cell.angle_gamma   90.00
#
_symmetry.space_group_name_H-M   'P 1'
#
loop_
_entity.id
_entity.type
_entity.pdbx_description
1 polymer ?
#
loop_
_entity_poly.entity_id
_entity_poly.type
_entity_poly.pdbx_seq_one_letter_code
_entity_poly.pdbx_strand_id
1 'polypeptide(L)' 'MPGLMIKVICIRFRNFKEKIRLVKMYERKKYKVEIIDDKFVYAEKIRYE' A
#
# COMPACT_ATOMS: atom_id res chain seq x y z
N MET A 1 -1.97 -4.80 -26.86
CA MET A 1 -1.59 -3.69 -25.97
C MET A 1 -1.36 -4.31 -24.60
N PRO A 2 -0.15 -4.27 -24.04
CA PRO A 2 0.05 -4.75 -22.68
C PRO A 2 -0.88 -3.98 -21.74
N GLY A 3 -1.64 -4.71 -20.93
CA GLY A 3 -2.65 -4.16 -20.05
C GLY A 3 -1.98 -3.63 -18.78
N LEU A 4 -2.29 -2.40 -18.39
CA LEU A 4 -1.84 -1.86 -17.11
C LEU A 4 -2.84 -2.27 -16.03
N MET A 5 -2.46 -3.20 -15.15
CA MET A 5 -3.27 -3.55 -13.98
C MET A 5 -2.77 -2.78 -12.75
N ILE A 6 -3.59 -1.84 -12.27
CA ILE A 6 -3.31 -1.10 -11.03
C ILE A 6 -4.12 -1.73 -9.90
N LYS A 7 -3.42 -2.16 -8.84
CA LYS A 7 -4.06 -2.63 -7.60
C LYS A 7 -3.83 -1.62 -6.49
N VAL A 8 -4.90 -1.00 -6.01
CA VAL A 8 -4.88 -0.07 -4.87
C VAL A 8 -5.53 -0.74 -3.66
N ILE A 9 -4.90 -0.64 -2.50
CA ILE A 9 -5.38 -1.21 -1.24
C ILE A 9 -5.35 -0.10 -0.18
N CYS A 10 -6.48 0.12 0.51
CA CYS A 10 -6.57 1.04 1.64
C CYS A 10 -6.80 0.24 2.92
N ILE A 11 -5.94 0.42 3.92
CA ILE A 11 -5.98 -0.34 5.17
C ILE A 11 -5.98 0.62 6.34
N ARG A 12 -7.00 0.51 7.18
CA ARG A 12 -7.07 1.24 8.44
C ARG A 12 -6.09 0.63 9.44
N PHE A 13 -5.32 1.46 10.13
CA PHE A 13 -4.50 1.04 11.27
C PHE A 13 -5.04 1.60 12.59
N ARG A 14 -4.85 0.86 13.68
CA ARG A 14 -5.34 1.26 15.01
C ARG A 14 -4.30 2.00 15.84
N ASN A 15 -3.02 1.73 15.62
CA ASN A 15 -1.92 2.30 16.39
C ASN A 15 -0.66 2.46 15.53
N PHE A 16 0.31 3.21 16.05
CA PHE A 16 1.56 3.52 15.34
C PHE A 16 2.38 2.27 15.00
N LYS A 17 2.41 1.25 15.87
CA LYS A 17 3.15 0.00 15.59
C LYS A 17 2.54 -0.76 14.41
N GLU A 18 1.21 -0.81 14.33
CA GLU A 18 0.46 -1.43 13.25
C GLU A 18 0.67 -0.70 11.93
N LYS A 19 0.67 0.65 11.94
CA LYS A 19 1.06 1.49 10.81
C LYS A 19 2.43 1.09 10.25
N ILE A 20 3.46 1.09 11.09
CA ILE A 20 4.84 0.75 10.68
C ILE A 20 4.93 -0.68 10.14
N ARG A 21 4.23 -1.63 10.77
CA ARG A 21 4.19 -3.03 10.32
C ARG A 21 3.56 -3.16 8.93
N LEU A 22 2.45 -2.47 8.68
CA LEU A 22 1.76 -2.48 7.39
C LEU A 22 2.65 -1.86 6.31
N VAL A 23 3.21 -0.68 6.55
CA VAL A 23 4.10 0.02 5.61
C VAL A 23 5.26 -0.91 5.18
N LYS A 24 6.01 -1.45 6.14
CA LYS A 24 7.12 -2.37 5.86
C LYS A 24 6.68 -3.63 5.11
N MET A 25 5.51 -4.18 5.43
CA MET A 25 4.99 -5.37 4.75
C MET A 25 4.69 -5.10 3.27
N TYR A 26 4.07 -3.96 2.96
CA TYR A 26 3.69 -3.60 1.59
C TYR A 26 4.89 -3.13 0.76
N GLU A 27 5.82 -2.37 1.35
CA GLU A 27 7.09 -2.01 0.70
C GLU A 27 7.88 -3.27 0.31
N ARG A 28 8.00 -4.27 1.20
CA ARG A 28 8.66 -5.56 0.88
C ARG A 28 7.99 -6.31 -0.28
N LYS A 29 6.69 -6.09 -0.51
CA LYS A 29 5.93 -6.69 -1.61
C LYS A 29 5.98 -5.85 -2.90
N LYS A 30 6.83 -4.82 -2.95
CA LYS A 30 6.97 -3.84 -4.04
C LYS A 30 5.67 -3.09 -4.32
N TYR A 31 4.92 -2.75 -3.29
CA TYR A 31 3.85 -1.75 -3.39
C TYR A 31 4.45 -0.37 -3.08
N LYS A 32 4.02 0.65 -3.81
CA LYS A 32 4.22 2.04 -3.43
C LYS A 32 3.25 2.34 -2.29
N VAL A 33 3.76 2.80 -1.15
CA VAL A 33 2.93 3.05 0.04
C VAL A 33 2.87 4.55 0.30
N GLU A 34 1.68 5.09 0.47
CA GLU A 34 1.42 6.49 0.82
C GLU A 34 0.50 6.56 2.04
N ILE A 35 0.73 7.55 2.91
CA ILE A 35 -0.08 7.82 4.10
C ILE A 35 -0.70 9.20 3.90
N ILE A 36 -1.96 9.21 3.51
CA ILE A 36 -2.73 10.44 3.26
C ILE A 36 -3.38 10.94 4.57
N ASP A 37 -3.73 10.00 5.46
CA ASP A 37 -4.39 10.27 6.75
C ASP A 37 -3.71 9.51 7.89
N ASP A 38 -3.82 10.04 9.12
CA ASP A 38 -3.25 9.40 10.33
C ASP A 38 -3.97 8.13 10.79
N LYS A 39 -4.88 7.59 9.96
CA LYS A 39 -5.61 6.34 10.23
C LYS A 39 -5.51 5.30 9.12
N PHE A 40 -4.98 5.65 7.95
CA PHE A 40 -5.00 4.78 6.78
C PHE A 40 -3.65 4.69 6.09
N VAL A 41 -3.30 3.48 5.64
CA VAL A 41 -2.18 3.21 4.75
C VAL A 41 -2.74 2.86 3.38
N TYR A 42 -2.30 3.59 2.36
CA TYR A 42 -2.63 3.34 0.96
C TYR A 42 -1.45 2.63 0.32
N ALA A 43 -1.69 1.49 -0.32
CA ALA A 43 -0.68 0.70 -1.01
C ALA A 43 -1.11 0.48 -2.46
N GLU A 44 -0.30 0.96 -3.39
CA GLU A 44 -0.49 0.84 -4.84
C GLU A 44 0.53 -0.10 -5.44
N LYS A 45 0.10 -0.98 -6.36
CA LYS A 45 1.00 -1.79 -7.16
C LYS A 45 0.56 -1.80 -8.61
N ILE A 46 1.47 -1.34 -9.46
CA ILE A 46 1.33 -1.37 -10.91
C ILE A 46 1.95 -2.68 -11.41
N ARG A 47 1.17 -3.47 -12.15
CA ARG A 47 1.65 -4.61 -12.94
C ARG A 47 1.47 -4.29 -14.42
N TYR A 48 2.53 -4.50 -15.17
CA TYR A 48 2.50 -4.52 -16.62
C TYR A 48 2.31 -5.99 -17.02
N GLU A 49 1.16 -6.33 -17.61
CA GLU A 49 0.89 -7.62 -18.25
C GLU A 49 1.17 -7.55 -19.74
#